data_AF-A0A2N2GQ78-F1
#
_entry.id   AF-A0A2N2GQ78-F1
#
_cell.length_a   1.000
_cell.length_b   1.000
_cell.length_c   1.000
_cell.angle_alpha   90.00
_cell.angle_beta   90.00
_cell.angle_gamma   90.00
#
_symmetry.space_group_name_H-M   'P 1'
#
loop_
_entity.id
_entity.type
_entity.pdbx_description
1 polymer ?
#
loop_
_entity_poly.entity_id
_entity_poly.type
_entity_poly.pdbx_seq_one_letter_code
_entity_poly.pdbx_strand_id
1 'polypeptide(L)' 'MNFDSFEQALHICMTAAPGSDEQEAALIYCLDNAPPELKDKIADALANFHKGHGDGCGCGCNHGHD' A
#
# COMPACT_ATOMS: atom_id res chain seq x y z
N MET A 1 2.05 16.09 4.24
CA MET A 1 3.28 15.35 4.58
C MET A 1 4.32 15.67 3.52
N ASN A 2 5.57 15.96 3.88
CA ASN A 2 6.67 16.13 2.93
C ASN A 2 7.60 14.92 3.07
N PHE A 3 7.89 14.24 1.97
CA PHE A 3 8.81 13.11 1.95
C PHE A 3 10.15 13.59 1.39
N ASP A 4 11.26 13.26 2.05
CA ASP A 4 12.60 13.66 1.60
C ASP A 4 13.06 12.88 0.36
N SER A 5 12.55 11.67 0.17
CA SER A 5 12.92 10.82 -0.96
C SER A 5 11.85 9.78 -1.30
N PHE A 6 11.92 9.24 -2.53
CA PHE A 6 11.07 8.14 -2.97
C PHE A 6 11.22 6.90 -2.07
N GLU A 7 12.43 6.57 -1.64
CA GLU A 7 12.69 5.42 -0.75
C GLU A 7 12.06 5.61 0.62
N GLN A 8 12.08 6.83 1.16
CA GLN A 8 11.47 7.14 2.45
C GLN A 8 9.94 7.02 2.37
N ALA A 9 9.34 7.53 1.29
CA ALA A 9 7.92 7.35 1.02
C ALA A 9 7.57 5.87 0.84
N LEU A 10 8.35 5.11 0.06
CA LEU A 10 8.09 3.69 -0.15
C LEU A 10 8.18 2.90 1.16
N HIS A 11 9.15 3.22 2.00
CA HIS A 11 9.29 2.62 3.33
C HIS A 11 8.07 2.88 4.20
N ILE A 12 7.57 4.12 4.24
CA ILE A 12 6.37 4.48 4.99
C ILE A 12 5.14 3.76 4.42
N CYS A 13 4.97 3.74 3.10
CA CYS A 13 3.87 3.03 2.45
C CYS A 13 3.82 1.52 2.80
N MET A 14 4.98 0.90 3.03
CA MET A 14 5.07 -0.53 3.37
C MET A 14 4.99 -0.83 4.87
N THR A 15 5.29 0.15 5.74
CA THR A 15 5.40 -0.05 7.19
C THR A 15 4.32 0.63 8.00
N ALA A 16 3.67 1.67 7.45
CA ALA A 16 2.57 2.36 8.08
C ALA A 16 1.34 1.46 8.23
N ALA A 17 0.45 1.85 9.14
CA ALA A 17 -0.79 1.11 9.35
C ALA A 17 -1.60 1.09 8.05
N PRO A 18 -2.17 -0.05 7.67
CA PRO A 18 -2.88 -0.18 6.41
C PRO A 18 -4.15 0.69 6.44
N GLY A 19 -4.27 1.60 5.48
CA GLY A 19 -5.34 2.61 5.42
C GLY A 19 -5.13 3.82 6.34
N SER A 20 -3.92 4.03 6.89
CA SER A 20 -3.62 5.27 7.60
C SER A 20 -3.32 6.41 6.64
N ASP A 21 -3.56 7.65 7.10
CA ASP A 21 -3.24 8.87 6.35
C ASP A 21 -1.77 8.92 5.92
N GLU A 22 -0.87 8.34 6.71
CA GLU A 22 0.56 8.27 6.41
C GLU A 22 0.85 7.29 5.26
N GLN A 23 0.15 6.15 5.23
CA GLN A 23 0.28 5.20 4.13
C GLN A 23 -0.22 5.82 2.83
N GLU A 24 -1.40 6.44 2.85
CA GLU A 24 -1.98 7.09 1.67
C GLU A 24 -1.13 8.24 1.16
N ALA A 25 -0.64 9.12 2.05
CA ALA A 25 0.23 10.22 1.66
C ALA A 25 1.54 9.72 1.02
N ALA A 26 2.14 8.66 1.58
CA ALA A 26 3.37 8.08 1.09
C ALA A 26 3.18 7.38 -0.26
N LEU A 27 2.06 6.70 -0.40
CA LEU A 27 1.64 6.06 -1.64
C LEU A 27 1.45 7.06 -2.78
N ILE A 28 0.74 8.17 -2.52
CA ILE A 28 0.54 9.23 -3.51
C ILE A 28 1.90 9.80 -3.95
N TYR A 29 2.80 10.04 -3.00
CA TYR A 29 4.15 10.51 -3.32
C TYR A 29 4.94 9.50 -4.17
N CYS A 30 4.85 8.21 -3.85
CA CYS A 30 5.44 7.14 -4.64
C CYS A 30 4.86 7.10 -6.05
N LEU A 31 3.55 7.22 -6.21
CA LEU A 31 2.91 7.23 -7.52
C LEU A 31 3.25 8.47 -8.34
N ASP A 32 3.49 9.62 -7.73
CA ASP A 32 3.89 10.84 -8.46
C ASP A 32 5.35 10.72 -8.96
N ASN A 33 6.24 10.27 -8.09
CA ASN A 33 7.69 10.28 -8.31
C ASN A 33 8.28 8.96 -8.85
N ALA A 34 7.51 7.86 -8.87
CA ALA A 34 8.01 6.59 -9.38
C ALA A 34 8.31 6.64 -10.89
N PRO A 35 9.38 5.94 -11.34
CA PRO A 35 9.58 5.68 -12.75
C PRO A 35 8.41 4.83 -13.30
N PRO A 36 8.05 4.98 -14.59
CA PRO A 36 6.87 4.35 -15.19
C PRO A 36 6.84 2.83 -14.99
N GLU A 37 8.00 2.18 -15.09
CA GLU A 37 8.17 0.74 -14.84
C GLU A 37 7.83 0.27 -13.41
N LEU A 38 7.90 1.17 -12.41
CA LEU A 38 7.50 0.89 -11.03
C LEU A 38 6.06 1.34 -10.74
N LYS A 39 5.56 2.36 -11.44
CA LYS A 39 4.18 2.84 -11.31
C LYS A 39 3.17 1.72 -11.56
N ASP A 40 3.35 0.95 -12.62
CA ASP A 40 2.47 -0.20 -12.92
C ASP A 40 2.48 -1.24 -11.80
N LYS A 41 3.65 -1.55 -11.24
CA LYS A 41 3.77 -2.52 -10.13
C LYS A 41 3.15 -2.01 -8.82
N ILE A 42 3.35 -0.74 -8.52
CA ILE A 42 2.77 -0.10 -7.32
C ILE A 42 1.25 0.00 -7.48
N ALA A 43 0.75 0.38 -8.65
CA ALA A 43 -0.67 0.45 -8.96
C ALA A 43 -1.34 -0.92 -8.92
N ASP A 44 -0.70 -1.97 -9.46
CA ASP A 44 -1.19 -3.34 -9.38
C ASP A 44 -1.20 -3.86 -7.93
N ALA A 45 -0.12 -3.65 -7.17
CA ALA A 45 -0.05 -4.00 -5.76
C ALA A 45 -1.15 -3.29 -4.95
N LEU A 46 -1.41 -2.01 -5.24
CA LEU A 46 -2.49 -1.22 -4.66
C LEU A 46 -3.87 -1.75 -4.99
N ALA A 47 -4.11 -2.04 -6.27
CA ALA A 47 -5.39 -2.56 -6.72
C ALA A 47 -5.70 -3.88 -6.00
N ASN A 48 -4.69 -4.73 -5.81
CA ASN A 48 -4.82 -5.96 -5.03
C ASN A 48 -4.98 -5.68 -3.52
N PHE A 49 -4.29 -4.67 -2.98
CA PHE A 49 -4.40 -4.29 -1.56
C PHE A 49 -5.80 -3.77 -1.20
N HIS A 50 -6.36 -2.84 -2.00
CA HIS A 50 -7.72 -2.34 -1.83
C HIS A 50 -8.79 -3.40 -2.12
N LYS A 51 -8.55 -4.31 -3.06
CA LYS A 51 -9.46 -5.42 -3.33
C LYS A 51 -9.49 -6.45 -2.19
N GLY A 52 -8.41 -6.56 -1.41
CA GLY A 52 -8.40 -7.28 -0.13
C GLY A 52 -9.01 -6.48 1.03
N HIS A 53 -9.03 -5.14 0.96
CA HIS A 53 -9.56 -4.27 2.01
C HIS A 53 -11.07 -3.93 1.84
N GLY A 54 -11.66 -4.25 0.69
CA GLY A 54 -13.03 -3.89 0.33
C GLY A 54 -14.16 -4.68 1.00
N ASP A 55 -13.89 -5.78 1.71
CA ASP A 55 -14.94 -6.54 2.42
C ASP A 55 -14.45 -7.39 3.60
N GLY A 56 -13.22 -7.18 4.09
CA GLY A 56 -12.78 -7.93 5.26
C GLY A 56 -11.30 -7.82 5.54
N CYS A 57 -10.97 -7.14 6.64
CA CYS A 57 -9.86 -7.59 7.48
C CYS A 57 -10.24 -8.96 8.08
N GLY A 58 -10.31 -9.97 7.22
CA GLY A 58 -10.29 -11.37 7.58
C GLY A 58 -8.83 -11.72 7.78
N CYS A 59 -8.31 -11.41 8.97
CA CYS A 59 -7.20 -12.15 9.53
C CYS A 59 -7.56 -13.63 9.34
N GLY A 60 -6.94 -14.28 8.35
CA GLY A 60 -7.16 -15.67 7.99
C GLY A 60 -6.57 -16.59 9.04
N CYS A 61 -7.01 -16.44 10.29
CA CYS A 61 -7.03 -17.51 11.27
C CYS A 61 -7.87 -18.61 10.62
N ASN A 62 -7.21 -19.67 10.17
CA ASN A 62 -7.83 -20.90 9.69
C ASN A 62 -8.92 -21.35 10.67
N HIS A 63 -10.18 -21.14 10.31
CA HIS A 63 -11.34 -21.84 10.85
C HIS A 63 -12.04 -22.48 9.66
N GLY A 64 -11.47 -23.61 9.20
CA GLY A 64 -12.01 -24.46 8.15
C GLY A 64 -11.96 -25.90 8.62
N HIS A 65 -13.08 -26.33 9.17
CA HIS A 65 -13.41 -27.66 9.69
C HIS A 65 -13.52 -28.67 8.54
N ASP A 66 -12.81 -29.79 8.66
CA ASP A 66 -13.22 -31.12 8.18
C ASP A 66 -12.91 -32.14 9.28
#